data_AF-A0A2W4JF12-F1
#
_entry.id   AF-A0A2W4JF12-F1
#
_cell.length_a   1.000
_cell.length_b   1.000
_cell.length_c   1.000
_cell.angle_alpha   90.00
_cell.angle_beta   90.00
_cell.angle_gamma   90.00
#
_symmetry.space_group_name_H-M   'P 1'
#
loop_
_entity.id
_entity.type
_entity.pdbx_description
1 polymer ?
#
loop_
_entity_poly.entity_id
_entity_poly.type
_entity_poly.pdbx_seq_one_letter_code
_entity_poly.pdbx_strand_id
1 'polypeptide(L)'
;PAGMTDDPDIRMATSVLDYLFRRLALDYLPYEKRASLGIFTAEERAAMVAKEHGADEEEVDLEALRSGVEASATPKPKEQSAPDLSGAHTTPELMELKLGKAADAPLCMTCGTKMRPAGSCYVCEGCGSTSGCS
;
A
#
# COMPACT_ATOMS: atom_id res chain seq x y z
N PRO A 1 -13.59 -4.16 -13.20
CA PRO A 1 -12.95 -4.21 -11.87
C PRO A 1 -12.52 -2.78 -11.50
N ALA A 2 -12.65 -2.40 -10.23
CA ALA A 2 -12.04 -1.17 -9.72
C ALA A 2 -11.21 -1.59 -8.50
N GLY A 3 -9.89 -1.49 -8.62
CA GLY A 3 -8.93 -2.03 -7.67
C GLY A 3 -8.12 -3.20 -8.24
N MET A 4 -7.82 -4.16 -7.36
CA MET A 4 -6.96 -5.30 -7.67
C MET A 4 -7.60 -6.23 -8.70
N THR A 5 -6.79 -6.77 -9.61
CA THR A 5 -7.21 -7.79 -10.58
C THR A 5 -6.27 -9.01 -10.52
N ASP A 6 -6.74 -10.13 -11.05
CA ASP A 6 -5.97 -11.38 -11.14
C ASP A 6 -5.03 -11.42 -12.37
N ASP A 7 -5.10 -10.42 -13.26
CA ASP A 7 -4.25 -10.34 -14.45
C ASP A 7 -2.83 -9.90 -14.05
N PRO A 8 -1.78 -10.68 -14.36
CA PRO A 8 -0.41 -10.36 -13.98
C PRO A 8 0.10 -9.06 -14.63
N ASP A 9 -0.36 -8.75 -15.85
CA ASP A 9 0.04 -7.54 -16.58
C ASP A 9 -0.74 -6.29 -16.14
N ILE A 10 -1.97 -6.47 -15.62
CA ILE A 10 -2.86 -5.38 -15.20
C ILE A 10 -3.33 -5.60 -13.76
N ARG A 11 -2.37 -5.63 -12.83
CA ARG A 11 -2.66 -5.94 -11.41
C ARG A 11 -3.61 -4.96 -10.73
N MET A 12 -3.61 -3.69 -11.15
CA MET A 12 -4.49 -2.64 -10.64
C MET A 12 -5.19 -1.91 -11.79
N ALA A 13 -6.52 -1.84 -11.73
CA ALA A 13 -7.35 -1.11 -12.69
C ALA A 13 -8.23 -0.07 -11.99
N THR A 14 -8.40 1.10 -12.60
CA THR A 14 -9.22 2.17 -12.00
C THR A 14 -10.71 2.03 -12.32
N SER A 15 -11.04 1.31 -13.41
CA SER A 15 -12.41 1.01 -13.82
C SER A 15 -12.48 -0.25 -14.68
N VAL A 16 -13.69 -0.76 -14.92
CA VAL A 16 -13.92 -1.89 -15.84
C VAL A 16 -13.45 -1.55 -17.25
N LEU A 17 -13.73 -0.35 -17.73
CA LEU A 17 -13.35 0.10 -19.06
C LEU A 17 -11.84 0.20 -19.21
N ASP A 18 -11.15 0.76 -18.21
CA ASP A 18 -9.70 0.84 -18.15
C ASP A 18 -9.05 -0.54 -18.28
N TYR A 19 -9.53 -1.53 -17.53
CA TYR A 19 -9.07 -2.91 -17.64
C TYR A 19 -9.26 -3.47 -19.06
N LEU A 20 -10.47 -3.31 -19.63
CA LEU A 20 -10.77 -3.82 -20.97
C LEU A 20 -9.88 -3.19 -22.04
N PHE A 21 -9.70 -1.87 -22.04
CA PHE A 21 -8.87 -1.20 -23.04
C PHE A 21 -7.40 -1.60 -22.93
N ARG A 22 -6.87 -1.72 -21.71
CA ARG A 22 -5.49 -2.19 -21.50
C ARG A 22 -5.31 -3.62 -21.95
N ARG A 23 -6.27 -4.50 -21.67
CA ARG A 23 -6.23 -5.90 -22.11
C ARG A 23 -6.28 -6.02 -23.63
N LEU A 24 -7.21 -5.30 -24.27
CA LEU A 24 -7.29 -5.24 -25.73
C LEU A 24 -6.01 -4.65 -26.35
N ALA A 25 -5.39 -3.66 -25.72
CA ALA A 25 -4.13 -3.10 -26.20
C ALA A 25 -2.98 -4.11 -26.10
N LEU A 26 -2.94 -4.93 -25.05
CA LEU A 26 -1.95 -6.00 -24.92
C LEU A 26 -2.16 -7.11 -25.95
N ASP A 27 -3.42 -7.49 -26.20
CA ASP A 27 -3.74 -8.61 -27.09
C ASP A 27 -3.63 -8.23 -28.59
N TYR A 28 -3.90 -6.97 -28.97
CA TYR A 28 -4.08 -6.59 -30.38
C TYR A 28 -3.20 -5.44 -30.90
N LEU A 29 -2.55 -4.66 -30.03
CA LEU A 29 -1.71 -3.54 -30.45
C LEU A 29 -0.23 -3.93 -30.49
N PRO A 30 0.52 -3.51 -31.54
CA PRO A 30 1.97 -3.69 -31.55
C PRO A 30 2.62 -2.84 -30.45
N TYR A 31 3.80 -3.30 -30.00
CA TYR A 31 4.56 -2.69 -28.90
C TYR A 31 4.66 -1.17 -29.00
N GLU A 32 5.08 -0.63 -30.15
CA GLU A 32 5.27 0.81 -30.35
C GLU A 32 4.00 1.63 -30.07
N LYS A 33 2.84 1.17 -30.55
CA LYS A 33 1.57 1.88 -30.32
C LYS A 33 1.15 1.76 -28.86
N ARG A 34 1.32 0.60 -28.28
CA ARG A 34 1.01 0.30 -26.89
C ARG A 34 1.89 1.11 -25.92
N ALA A 35 3.19 1.23 -26.21
CA ALA A 35 4.15 2.02 -25.44
C ALA A 35 3.82 3.51 -25.48
N SER A 36 3.36 4.04 -26.63
CA SER A 36 2.90 5.43 -26.74
C SER A 36 1.69 5.76 -25.84
N LEU A 37 0.91 4.73 -25.49
CA LEU A 37 -0.24 4.82 -24.57
C LEU A 37 0.15 4.52 -23.11
N GLY A 38 1.43 4.25 -22.82
CA GLY A 38 1.91 3.90 -21.48
C GLY A 38 1.48 2.52 -21.01
N ILE A 39 1.07 1.63 -21.92
CA ILE A 39 0.62 0.27 -21.60
C ILE A 39 1.82 -0.67 -21.78
N PHE A 40 2.18 -1.41 -20.73
CA PHE A 40 3.34 -2.30 -20.73
C PHE A 40 2.98 -3.60 -20.00
N THR A 41 3.56 -4.71 -20.45
CA THR A 41 3.49 -5.98 -19.71
C THR A 41 4.24 -5.87 -18.39
N ALA A 42 4.02 -6.81 -17.49
CA ALA A 42 4.75 -6.88 -16.22
C ALA A 42 6.27 -6.98 -16.46
N GLU A 43 6.68 -7.79 -17.44
CA GLU A 43 8.09 -8.02 -17.78
C GLU A 43 8.77 -6.77 -18.36
N GLU A 44 8.11 -6.08 -19.29
CA GLU A 44 8.65 -4.85 -19.90
C GLU A 44 8.79 -3.73 -18.86
N ARG A 45 7.83 -3.63 -17.93
CA ARG A 45 7.88 -2.67 -16.83
C ARG A 45 9.04 -3.00 -15.89
N ALA A 46 9.22 -4.27 -15.54
CA ALA A 46 10.35 -4.72 -14.74
C ALA A 46 11.70 -4.44 -15.44
N ALA A 47 11.78 -4.65 -16.76
CA ALA A 47 12.97 -4.36 -17.55
C ALA A 47 13.29 -2.86 -17.60
N MET A 48 12.28 -1.98 -17.72
CA MET A 48 12.50 -0.52 -17.63
C MET A 48 13.02 -0.11 -16.27
N VAL A 49 12.42 -0.59 -15.18
CA VAL A 49 12.87 -0.31 -13.81
C VAL A 49 14.30 -0.83 -13.61
N ALA A 50 14.61 -2.03 -14.10
CA ALA A 50 15.96 -2.58 -14.04
C ALA A 50 16.96 -1.75 -14.86
N LYS A 51 16.55 -1.18 -16.00
CA LYS A 51 17.40 -0.30 -16.81
C LYS A 51 17.60 1.07 -16.16
N GLU A 52 16.57 1.63 -15.54
CA GLU A 52 16.63 2.91 -14.83
C GLU A 52 17.48 2.82 -13.57
N HIS A 53 17.40 1.71 -12.82
CA HIS A 53 18.18 1.51 -11.60
C HIS A 53 19.51 0.78 -11.80
N GLY A 54 19.71 0.12 -12.94
CA GLY A 54 20.95 -0.61 -13.28
C GLY A 54 22.03 0.25 -13.95
N ALA A 55 21.78 1.55 -14.15
CA ALA A 55 22.81 2.49 -14.61
C ALA A 55 23.69 3.01 -13.46
N ASP A 56 23.27 2.80 -12.22
CA ASP A 56 24.01 3.15 -11.00
C ASP A 56 24.43 1.85 -10.28
N GLU A 57 25.30 1.05 -10.92
CA GLU A 57 26.08 0.02 -10.21
C GLU A 57 27.17 0.68 -9.34
N GLU A 58 26.82 1.67 -8.52
CA GLU A 58 27.53 1.82 -7.26
C GLU A 58 26.97 0.73 -6.36
N GLU A 59 27.80 -0.28 -6.08
CA GLU A 59 27.57 -1.34 -5.11
C GLU A 59 27.16 -0.70 -3.77
N VAL A 60 25.87 -0.46 -3.60
CA VAL A 60 25.33 0.07 -2.36
C VAL A 60 25.52 -1.05 -1.34
N ASP A 61 26.46 -0.87 -0.42
CA ASP A 61 26.74 -1.83 0.65
C ASP A 61 25.48 -1.98 1.52
N LEU A 62 24.67 -2.97 1.16
CA LEU A 62 23.44 -3.33 1.86
C LEU A 62 23.73 -3.72 3.32
N GLU A 63 24.96 -4.15 3.62
CA GLU A 63 25.43 -4.52 4.96
C GLU A 63 25.69 -3.27 5.81
N ALA A 64 26.31 -2.22 5.25
CA ALA A 64 26.48 -0.91 5.91
C ALA A 64 25.13 -0.21 6.18
N LEU A 65 24.19 -0.27 5.22
CA LEU A 65 22.84 0.28 5.39
C LEU A 65 22.06 -0.44 6.51
N ARG A 66 22.24 -1.75 6.67
CA ARG A 66 21.65 -2.53 7.76
C ARG A 66 22.29 -2.23 9.11
N SER A 67 23.58 -1.87 9.13
CA SER A 67 24.34 -1.59 10.34
C SER A 67 24.04 -0.20 10.95
N GLY A 68 23.47 0.73 10.18
CA GLY A 68 23.15 2.10 10.62
C GLY A 68 21.93 2.23 11.55
N VAL A 69 21.14 1.17 11.74
CA VAL A 69 20.06 1.14 12.75
C VAL A 69 20.59 0.46 14.00
N GLU A 70 21.05 1.27 14.96
CA GLU A 70 21.10 0.81 16.35
C GLU A 70 19.66 0.53 16.78
N ALA A 71 19.30 -0.75 16.84
CA ALA A 71 18.07 -1.21 17.46
C ALA A 71 18.14 -0.84 18.96
N SER A 72 17.72 0.38 19.28
CA SER A 72 17.46 0.77 20.67
C SER A 72 16.40 -0.18 21.21
N ALA A 73 16.85 -0.99 22.18
CA ALA A 73 16.14 -1.98 22.97
C ALA A 73 14.62 -2.08 22.70
N THR A 74 14.20 -3.25 22.22
CA THR A 74 12.82 -3.73 22.27
C THR A 74 12.20 -3.38 23.63
N PRO A 75 11.21 -2.47 23.71
CA PRO A 75 10.45 -2.38 24.95
C PRO A 75 9.71 -3.71 25.08
N LYS A 76 9.96 -4.41 26.19
CA LYS A 76 9.20 -5.59 26.61
C LYS A 76 7.70 -5.34 26.33
N PRO A 77 6.95 -6.31 25.80
CA PRO A 77 5.50 -6.22 25.73
C PRO A 77 4.99 -5.88 27.15
N LYS A 78 4.56 -4.64 27.35
CA LYS A 78 3.68 -4.34 28.48
C LYS A 78 2.44 -5.15 28.20
N GLU A 79 2.17 -6.15 29.03
CA GLU A 79 0.85 -6.72 29.22
C GLU A 79 -0.14 -5.56 29.23
N GLN A 80 -0.83 -5.37 28.11
CA GLN A 80 -1.97 -4.48 28.05
C GLN A 80 -3.02 -5.16 28.93
N SER A 81 -3.21 -4.61 30.12
CA SER A 81 -4.38 -4.88 30.94
C SER A 81 -5.60 -4.81 30.01
N ALA A 82 -6.42 -5.85 30.02
CA ALA A 82 -7.69 -5.86 29.30
C ALA A 82 -8.40 -4.51 29.54
N PRO A 83 -8.97 -3.89 28.49
CA PRO A 83 -9.67 -2.63 28.66
C PRO A 83 -10.79 -2.84 29.69
N ASP A 84 -10.90 -1.93 30.65
CA ASP A 84 -11.99 -1.95 31.61
C ASP A 84 -13.29 -1.64 30.85
N LEU A 85 -14.06 -2.69 30.56
CA LEU A 85 -15.32 -2.60 29.81
C LEU A 85 -16.49 -2.17 30.70
N SER A 86 -16.25 -1.83 31.98
CA SER A 86 -17.30 -1.49 32.96
C SER A 86 -18.08 -0.22 32.64
N GLY A 87 -17.61 0.61 31.69
CA GLY A 87 -18.29 1.83 31.23
C GLY A 87 -19.22 1.64 30.03
N ALA A 88 -19.30 0.45 29.43
CA ALA A 88 -20.19 0.20 28.29
C ALA A 88 -21.60 -0.17 28.78
N HIS A 89 -22.58 0.71 28.56
CA HIS A 89 -23.98 0.44 28.91
C HIS A 89 -24.80 -0.01 27.69
N THR A 90 -24.22 0.08 26.50
CA THR A 90 -24.85 -0.32 25.23
C THR A 90 -23.89 -1.07 24.30
N THR A 91 -24.44 -1.87 23.38
CA THR A 91 -23.66 -2.58 22.34
C THR A 91 -22.80 -1.67 21.45
N PRO A 92 -23.24 -0.45 21.04
CA PRO A 92 -22.36 0.47 20.32
C PRO A 92 -21.20 1.00 21.17
N GLU A 93 -21.44 1.38 22.43
CA GLU A 93 -20.36 1.84 23.33
C GLU A 93 -19.30 0.77 23.57
N LEU A 94 -19.70 -0.49 23.70
CA LEU A 94 -18.76 -1.61 23.83
C LEU A 94 -17.89 -1.79 22.56
N MET A 95 -18.44 -1.49 21.38
CA MET A 95 -17.73 -1.56 20.12
C MET A 95 -16.75 -0.39 19.95
N GLU A 96 -17.15 0.81 20.37
CA GLU A 96 -16.26 1.98 20.43
C GLU A 96 -15.10 1.78 21.42
N LEU A 97 -15.35 1.21 22.59
CA LEU A 97 -14.30 0.91 23.57
C LEU A 97 -13.33 -0.16 23.08
N LYS A 98 -13.81 -1.14 22.30
CA LYS A 98 -12.96 -2.21 21.74
C LYS A 98 -12.18 -1.77 20.49
N LEU A 99 -12.77 -0.98 19.62
CA LEU A 99 -12.15 -0.57 18.35
C LEU A 99 -11.43 0.78 18.47
N GLY A 100 -11.76 1.61 19.46
CA GLY A 100 -11.13 2.89 19.75
C GLY A 100 -10.93 3.76 18.50
N LYS A 101 -9.77 4.42 18.43
CA LYS A 101 -9.34 5.24 17.28
C LYS A 101 -9.24 4.50 15.95
N ALA A 102 -9.28 3.16 15.93
CA ALA A 102 -9.29 2.39 14.69
C ALA A 102 -10.68 2.37 14.02
N ALA A 103 -11.74 2.69 14.76
CA ALA A 103 -13.08 2.85 14.17
C ALA A 103 -13.13 4.06 13.22
N ASP A 104 -12.59 5.20 13.67
CA ASP A 104 -12.64 6.51 12.98
C ASP A 104 -11.61 6.70 11.85
N ALA A 105 -10.84 5.67 11.51
CA ALA A 105 -9.81 5.81 10.49
C ALA A 105 -10.43 6.08 9.10
N PRO A 106 -10.03 7.17 8.41
CA PRO A 106 -10.57 7.51 7.10
C PRO A 106 -10.17 6.48 6.04
N LEU A 107 -10.90 6.47 4.93
CA LEU A 107 -10.49 5.75 3.73
C LEU A 107 -9.36 6.51 3.03
N CYS A 108 -8.40 5.78 2.48
CA CYS A 108 -7.32 6.38 1.71
C CYS A 108 -7.88 7.07 0.45
N MET A 109 -7.55 8.35 0.25
CA MET A 109 -8.02 9.11 -0.92
C MET A 109 -7.41 8.63 -2.24
N THR A 110 -6.32 7.87 -2.19
CA THR A 110 -5.60 7.37 -3.36
C THR A 110 -6.11 6.00 -3.84
N CYS A 111 -6.42 5.09 -2.91
CA CYS A 111 -6.79 3.71 -3.27
C CYS A 111 -8.05 3.16 -2.57
N GLY A 112 -8.72 3.95 -1.72
CA GLY A 112 -9.98 3.59 -1.06
C GLY A 112 -9.87 2.60 0.10
N THR A 113 -8.69 2.05 0.39
CA THR A 113 -8.49 1.13 1.53
C THR A 113 -8.57 1.87 2.86
N LYS A 114 -9.20 1.26 3.88
CA LYS A 114 -9.22 1.80 5.24
C LYS A 114 -7.80 1.96 5.79
N MET A 115 -7.47 3.14 6.28
CA MET A 115 -6.12 3.43 6.77
C MET A 115 -5.91 2.88 8.19
N ARG A 116 -4.66 2.59 8.56
CA ARG A 116 -4.29 2.20 9.93
C ARG A 116 -3.70 3.43 10.66
N PRO A 117 -4.06 3.67 11.94
CA PRO A 117 -3.39 4.69 12.74
C PRO A 117 -1.91 4.37 12.95
N ALA A 118 -1.07 5.40 12.78
CA ALA A 118 0.37 5.38 13.00
C ALA A 118 0.78 6.67 13.76
N GLY A 119 0.61 6.67 15.08
CA GLY A 119 0.86 7.85 15.91
C GLY A 119 -0.21 8.93 15.73
N SER A 120 0.20 10.16 15.39
CA SER A 120 -0.71 11.25 15.00
C SER A 120 -1.21 11.08 13.55
N CYS A 121 -0.54 10.27 12.74
CA CYS A 121 -0.86 10.05 11.34
C CYS A 121 -1.71 8.79 11.11
N TYR A 122 -2.18 8.63 9.88
CA TYR A 122 -2.71 7.40 9.32
C TYR A 122 -1.85 6.96 8.13
N VAL A 123 -1.69 5.64 7.95
CA VAL A 123 -0.94 5.03 6.83
C VAL A 123 -1.84 4.05 6.08
N CYS A 124 -1.79 4.12 4.75
CA CYS A 124 -2.48 3.17 3.88
C CYS A 124 -1.56 1.99 3.53
N GLU A 125 -1.98 0.77 3.86
CA GLU A 125 -1.23 -0.45 3.47
C GLU A 125 -1.34 -0.79 1.98
N GLY A 126 -2.37 -0.30 1.29
CA GLY A 126 -2.60 -0.63 -0.11
C GLY A 126 -1.71 0.15 -1.08
N CYS A 127 -1.35 1.40 -0.74
CA CYS A 127 -0.57 2.27 -1.61
C CYS A 127 0.56 3.05 -0.91
N GLY A 128 0.75 2.87 0.40
CA GLY A 128 1.80 3.54 1.18
C GLY A 128 1.54 5.02 1.49
N SER A 129 0.41 5.59 1.07
CA SER A 129 0.07 6.99 1.33
C SER A 129 -0.18 7.25 2.82
N THR A 130 0.29 8.39 3.34
CA THR A 130 0.11 8.82 4.73
C THR A 130 -0.74 10.10 4.80
N SER A 131 -1.51 10.28 5.87
CA SER A 131 -2.35 11.47 6.08
C SER A 131 -2.45 11.86 7.56
N GLY A 132 -2.65 13.14 7.86
CA GLY A 132 -2.95 13.60 9.22
C GLY A 132 -1.75 13.75 10.16
N CYS A 133 -0.54 13.80 9.63
CA CYS A 133 0.64 14.12 10.44
C CYS A 133 0.63 15.58 10.88
N SER A 134 0.53 15.81 12.20
CA SER A 134 0.81 17.09 12.86
C SER A 134 1.85 16.87 13.94
#